data_AF-A0A8T9BCW9-F1
#
_entry.id   AF-A0A8T9BCW9-F1
#
_cell.length_a   1.000
_cell.length_b   1.000
_cell.length_c   1.000
_cell.angle_alpha   90.00
_cell.angle_beta   90.00
_cell.angle_gamma   90.00
#
_symmetry.space_group_name_H-M   'P 1'
#
loop_
_entity.id
_entity.type
_entity.pdbx_description
1 polymer ?
#
loop_
_entity_poly.entity_id
_entity_poly.type
_entity_poly.pdbx_seq_one_letter_code
_entity_poly.pdbx_strand_id
1 'polypeptide(L)'
;MDNPPLDLRIPRNPPDDHRPTHPGPQQRRKDPLCPELDSPALVLIHAFIPLAIQQLYIHYTGRNFSPTTAFFFYNLALKAIAVRELQLLRRLGHVHGFLDGDAHARDQVPDHSVLQVLLSLTSTAAIRPLFTILLSYRSALGPSSIDWLFLPLEIGLYQIVLDFWFYWYHRLMHEVEGLWKYHRTHHLTKHPNSLLTLYADHEQEFFDIAGIPLLAYFSMRVLGLPMGFYEWWVCQQYVIYTELAGHSGLRLYSTPPSTLHWLLRMWGVDLVIEDHDLHHRRGWKKSENYGKQTRVWDKVFGTAGERIESTADKIDYGNTVTMQLW
;
A
#
# COMPACT_ATOMS: atom_id res chain seq x y z
N MET A 1 59.62 -6.48 -48.19
CA MET A 1 58.65 -7.59 -48.34
C MET A 1 57.62 -7.34 -47.26
N ASP A 2 56.65 -6.49 -47.59
CA ASP A 2 55.70 -5.96 -46.61
C ASP A 2 54.36 -6.66 -46.82
N ASN A 3 53.98 -7.50 -45.87
CA ASN A 3 52.63 -8.04 -45.79
C ASN A 3 51.72 -6.97 -45.17
N PRO A 4 50.53 -6.70 -45.74
CA PRO A 4 49.57 -5.78 -45.14
C PRO A 4 48.89 -6.42 -43.92
N PRO A 5 48.38 -5.62 -42.97
CA PRO A 5 47.73 -6.14 -41.77
C PRO A 5 46.34 -6.72 -42.09
N LEU A 6 45.98 -7.84 -41.43
CA LEU A 6 44.64 -8.43 -41.47
C LEU A 6 43.63 -7.50 -40.80
N ASP A 7 42.64 -7.03 -41.56
CA ASP A 7 41.46 -6.32 -41.07
C ASP A 7 40.44 -7.34 -40.52
N LEU A 8 40.50 -7.63 -39.21
CA LEU A 8 39.49 -8.43 -38.50
C LEU A 8 38.26 -7.56 -38.21
N ARG A 9 37.45 -7.27 -39.23
CA ARG A 9 36.08 -6.75 -39.02
C ARG A 9 35.15 -7.91 -38.68
N ILE A 10 34.82 -8.01 -37.41
CA ILE A 10 33.64 -8.77 -36.95
C ILE A 10 32.40 -8.11 -37.58
N PRO A 11 31.53 -8.84 -38.30
CA PRO A 11 30.31 -8.25 -38.85
C PRO A 11 29.42 -7.80 -37.68
N ARG A 12 29.07 -6.51 -37.67
CA ARG A 12 28.04 -5.99 -36.76
C ARG A 12 26.70 -6.54 -37.23
N ASN A 13 26.06 -7.36 -36.40
CA ASN A 13 24.65 -7.65 -36.57
C ASN A 13 23.86 -6.34 -36.61
N PRO A 14 22.82 -6.22 -37.45
CA PRO A 14 21.93 -5.07 -37.40
C PRO A 14 21.29 -4.99 -36.00
N PRO A 15 21.02 -3.80 -35.46
CA PRO A 15 20.33 -3.68 -34.20
C PRO A 15 18.94 -4.34 -34.34
N ASP A 16 18.65 -5.32 -33.49
CA ASP A 16 17.30 -5.82 -33.28
C ASP A 16 16.43 -4.65 -32.84
N ASP A 17 15.64 -4.11 -33.78
CA ASP A 17 14.59 -3.15 -33.50
C ASP A 17 13.36 -3.89 -32.96
N HIS A 18 13.53 -4.43 -31.76
CA HIS A 18 12.45 -4.85 -30.90
C HIS A 18 12.44 -3.95 -29.66
N ARG A 19 12.43 -2.62 -29.89
CA ARG A 19 11.89 -1.72 -28.87
C ARG A 19 10.37 -1.82 -28.95
N PRO A 20 9.66 -2.02 -27.84
CA PRO A 20 8.21 -1.83 -27.84
C PRO A 20 7.96 -0.41 -28.35
N THR A 21 7.19 -0.31 -29.43
CA THR A 21 6.72 0.95 -29.98
C THR A 21 5.98 1.68 -28.86
N HIS A 22 6.58 2.76 -28.34
CA HIS A 22 5.87 3.64 -27.41
C HIS A 22 4.62 4.14 -28.14
N PRO A 23 3.40 3.86 -27.64
CA PRO A 23 2.22 4.45 -28.23
C PRO A 23 2.32 5.97 -28.07
N GLY A 24 1.87 6.71 -29.09
CA GLY A 24 1.88 8.18 -29.11
C GLY A 24 1.15 8.81 -27.91
N PRO A 25 1.07 10.15 -27.84
CA PRO A 25 0.74 10.89 -26.62
C PRO A 25 -0.53 10.32 -25.95
N GLN A 26 -0.33 9.66 -24.80
CA GLN A 26 -1.32 8.91 -24.01
C GLN A 26 -2.39 9.78 -23.35
N GLN A 27 -2.42 11.09 -23.64
CA GLN A 27 -3.43 12.06 -23.21
C GLN A 27 -4.87 11.71 -23.63
N ARG A 28 -5.09 10.60 -24.35
CA ARG A 28 -6.38 10.06 -24.76
C ARG A 28 -6.69 8.65 -24.24
N ARG A 29 -5.80 8.02 -23.45
CA ARG A 29 -6.02 6.63 -23.00
C ARG A 29 -6.80 6.66 -21.69
N LYS A 30 -7.95 6.00 -21.68
CA LYS A 30 -8.74 5.82 -20.47
C LYS A 30 -8.08 4.82 -19.54
N ASP A 31 -8.15 5.05 -18.24
CA ASP A 31 -7.55 4.20 -17.22
C ASP A 31 -8.37 2.91 -17.07
N PRO A 32 -7.73 1.73 -17.05
CA PRO A 32 -8.44 0.49 -16.78
C PRO A 32 -9.04 0.51 -15.37
N LEU A 33 -10.10 -0.27 -15.18
CA LEU A 33 -10.81 -0.41 -13.91
C LEU A 33 -10.36 -1.68 -13.18
N CYS A 34 -9.92 -1.57 -11.94
CA CYS A 34 -9.88 -2.72 -11.04
C CYS A 34 -11.30 -2.96 -10.48
N PRO A 35 -11.90 -4.14 -10.67
CA PRO A 35 -13.17 -4.46 -10.05
C PRO A 35 -13.10 -4.34 -8.52
N GLU A 36 -14.20 -3.91 -7.91
CA GLU A 36 -14.26 -3.59 -6.47
C GLU A 36 -13.96 -4.79 -5.56
N LEU A 37 -14.25 -6.01 -6.02
CA LEU A 37 -14.06 -7.23 -5.23
C LEU A 37 -12.66 -7.83 -5.35
N ASP A 38 -11.87 -7.41 -6.34
CA ASP A 38 -10.59 -8.03 -6.65
C ASP A 38 -9.53 -7.75 -5.56
N SER A 39 -9.37 -6.47 -5.17
CA SER A 39 -8.44 -6.10 -4.10
C SER A 39 -8.85 -6.68 -2.74
N PRO A 40 -10.12 -6.60 -2.29
CA PRO A 40 -10.56 -7.28 -1.06
C PRO A 40 -10.35 -8.80 -1.09
N ALA A 41 -10.69 -9.48 -2.19
CA ALA A 41 -10.50 -10.92 -2.32
C ALA A 41 -9.02 -11.30 -2.20
N LEU A 42 -8.15 -10.54 -2.86
CA LEU A 42 -6.71 -10.74 -2.77
C LEU A 42 -6.22 -10.61 -1.32
N VAL A 43 -6.58 -9.50 -0.64
CA VAL A 43 -6.15 -9.25 0.73
C VAL A 43 -6.65 -10.32 1.67
N LEU A 44 -7.94 -10.68 1.60
CA LEU A 44 -8.53 -11.70 2.46
C LEU A 44 -7.89 -13.06 2.25
N ILE A 45 -7.75 -13.53 1.00
CA ILE A 45 -7.15 -14.85 0.72
C ILE A 45 -5.77 -14.94 1.36
N HIS A 46 -4.93 -13.92 1.19
CA HIS A 46 -3.58 -13.91 1.74
C HIS A 46 -3.55 -13.71 3.26
N ALA A 47 -4.45 -12.90 3.81
CA ALA A 47 -4.59 -12.71 5.25
C ALA A 47 -4.98 -14.01 5.97
N PHE A 48 -5.84 -14.82 5.35
CA PHE A 48 -6.40 -16.03 5.94
C PHE A 48 -5.53 -17.29 5.78
N ILE A 49 -4.56 -17.32 4.85
CA ILE A 49 -3.59 -18.42 4.73
C ILE A 49 -2.85 -18.70 6.06
N PRO A 50 -2.17 -17.74 6.70
CA PRO A 50 -1.49 -18.00 7.97
C PRO A 50 -2.46 -18.38 9.10
N LEU A 51 -3.67 -17.82 9.09
CA LEU A 51 -4.73 -18.17 10.04
C LEU A 51 -5.15 -19.63 9.88
N ALA A 52 -5.38 -20.07 8.64
CA ALA A 52 -5.74 -21.45 8.34
C ALA A 52 -4.62 -22.41 8.75
N ILE A 53 -3.36 -22.07 8.47
CA ILE A 53 -2.20 -22.88 8.89
C ILE A 53 -2.14 -23.03 10.41
N GLN A 54 -2.29 -21.93 11.17
CA GLN A 54 -2.33 -22.01 12.64
C GLN A 54 -3.53 -22.82 13.13
N GLN A 55 -4.71 -22.65 12.53
CA GLN A 55 -5.90 -23.40 12.94
C GLN A 55 -5.76 -24.90 12.68
N LEU A 56 -5.15 -25.28 11.56
CA LEU A 56 -4.81 -26.66 11.25
C LEU A 56 -3.80 -27.21 12.28
N TYR A 57 -2.77 -26.44 12.63
CA TYR A 57 -1.82 -26.83 13.68
C TYR A 57 -2.52 -27.10 15.01
N ILE A 58 -3.44 -26.24 15.44
CA ILE A 58 -4.24 -26.43 16.66
C ILE A 58 -5.06 -27.71 16.56
N HIS A 59 -5.74 -27.91 15.43
CA HIS A 59 -6.59 -29.08 15.22
C HIS A 59 -5.79 -30.41 15.32
N TYR A 60 -4.60 -30.48 14.72
CA TYR A 60 -3.80 -31.70 14.70
C TYR A 60 -2.99 -31.94 15.96
N THR A 61 -2.55 -30.89 16.66
CA THR A 61 -1.66 -31.04 17.83
C THR A 61 -2.38 -30.88 19.17
N GLY A 62 -3.59 -30.33 19.17
CA GLY A 62 -4.30 -29.91 20.37
C GLY A 62 -3.64 -28.75 21.13
N ARG A 63 -2.61 -28.12 20.54
CA ARG A 63 -1.84 -27.02 21.14
C ARG A 63 -1.86 -25.80 20.23
N ASN A 64 -1.89 -24.62 20.84
CA ASN A 64 -1.78 -23.37 20.12
C ASN A 64 -0.34 -22.84 20.15
N PHE A 65 -0.02 -21.90 19.26
CA PHE A 65 1.26 -21.21 19.26
C PHE A 65 1.47 -20.44 20.57
N SER A 66 2.69 -20.55 21.10
CA SER A 66 3.18 -19.60 22.10
C SER A 66 3.26 -18.19 21.49
N PRO A 67 3.26 -17.11 22.29
CA PRO A 67 3.43 -15.75 21.76
C PRO A 67 4.70 -15.59 20.92
N THR A 68 5.80 -16.24 21.31
CA THR A 68 7.07 -16.23 20.57
C THR A 68 6.93 -16.92 19.22
N THR A 69 6.29 -18.10 19.18
CA THR A 69 6.05 -18.83 17.92
C THR A 69 5.13 -18.04 17.00
N ALA A 70 4.07 -17.46 17.55
CA ALA A 70 3.16 -16.60 16.79
C ALA A 70 3.93 -15.41 16.20
N PHE A 71 4.85 -14.79 16.95
CA PHE A 71 5.64 -13.65 16.48
C PHE A 71 6.44 -13.98 15.24
N PHE A 72 7.28 -15.02 15.29
CA PHE A 72 8.10 -15.38 14.14
C PHE A 72 7.23 -15.85 12.95
N PHE A 73 6.14 -16.57 13.22
CA PHE A 73 5.25 -17.06 12.18
C PHE A 73 4.53 -15.92 11.46
N TYR A 74 3.86 -15.02 12.18
CA TYR A 74 3.14 -13.89 11.58
C TYR A 74 4.08 -12.83 11.00
N ASN A 75 5.28 -12.65 11.56
CA ASN A 75 6.34 -11.84 10.93
C ASN A 75 6.70 -12.37 9.54
N LEU A 76 6.94 -13.68 9.42
CA LEU A 76 7.29 -14.30 8.15
C LEU A 76 6.13 -14.24 7.16
N ALA A 77 4.91 -14.53 7.63
CA ALA A 77 3.70 -14.42 6.80
C ALA A 77 3.52 -13.00 6.26
N LEU A 78 3.67 -11.98 7.10
CA LEU A 78 3.54 -10.58 6.69
C LEU A 78 4.55 -10.19 5.61
N LYS A 79 5.81 -10.62 5.75
CA LYS A 79 6.86 -10.41 4.73
C LYS A 79 6.50 -11.09 3.42
N ALA A 80 6.03 -12.34 3.47
CA ALA A 80 5.65 -13.08 2.27
C ALA A 80 4.49 -12.40 1.52
N ILE A 81 3.47 -11.94 2.26
CA ILE A 81 2.31 -11.23 1.70
C ILE A 81 2.77 -9.90 1.06
N ALA A 82 3.57 -9.10 1.78
CA ALA A 82 4.05 -7.81 1.28
C ALA A 82 4.96 -7.95 0.04
N VAL A 83 5.86 -8.94 0.01
CA VAL A 83 6.70 -9.21 -1.17
C VAL A 83 5.85 -9.58 -2.37
N ARG A 84 4.84 -10.43 -2.16
CA ARG A 84 3.91 -10.82 -3.22
C ARG A 84 3.15 -9.62 -3.78
N GLU A 85 2.66 -8.75 -2.90
CA GLU A 85 1.99 -7.53 -3.28
C GLU A 85 2.90 -6.61 -4.11
N LEU A 86 4.14 -6.38 -3.65
CA LEU A 86 5.13 -5.60 -4.41
C LEU A 86 5.38 -6.19 -5.81
N GLN A 87 5.45 -7.51 -5.94
CA GLN A 87 5.59 -8.19 -7.22
C GLN A 87 4.36 -8.01 -8.11
N LEU A 88 3.15 -8.06 -7.54
CA LEU A 88 1.90 -7.78 -8.25
C LEU A 88 1.87 -6.34 -8.77
N LEU A 89 2.08 -5.36 -7.89
CA LEU A 89 2.07 -3.94 -8.25
C LEU A 89 3.13 -3.63 -9.32
N ARG A 90 4.34 -4.19 -9.19
CA ARG A 90 5.39 -4.06 -10.19
C ARG A 90 4.97 -4.63 -11.55
N ARG A 91 4.37 -5.82 -11.57
CA ARG A 91 3.89 -6.45 -12.81
C ARG A 91 2.80 -5.61 -13.46
N LEU A 92 1.82 -5.13 -12.68
CA LEU A 92 0.78 -4.24 -13.18
C LEU A 92 1.39 -2.95 -13.76
N GLY A 93 2.43 -2.40 -13.15
CA GLY A 93 3.14 -1.24 -13.68
C GLY A 93 3.82 -1.49 -15.02
N HIS A 94 4.37 -2.70 -15.23
CA HIS A 94 4.93 -3.08 -16.53
C HIS A 94 3.86 -3.25 -17.62
N VAL A 95 2.63 -3.62 -17.26
CA VAL A 95 1.54 -3.87 -18.22
C VAL A 95 0.73 -2.60 -18.51
N HIS A 96 0.38 -1.84 -17.48
CA HIS A 96 -0.55 -0.71 -17.56
C HIS A 96 0.15 0.66 -17.52
N GLY A 97 1.40 0.73 -17.09
CA GLY A 97 2.13 1.97 -16.92
C GLY A 97 1.75 2.73 -15.64
N PHE A 98 2.09 4.02 -15.62
CA PHE A 98 1.98 4.89 -14.45
C PHE A 98 1.25 6.19 -14.79
N LEU A 99 0.56 6.76 -13.81
CA LEU A 99 -0.08 8.07 -13.90
C LEU A 99 1.00 9.13 -14.21
N ASP A 100 0.75 10.01 -15.17
CA ASP A 100 1.77 10.96 -15.69
C ASP A 100 3.09 10.29 -16.16
N GLY A 101 3.05 8.99 -16.49
CA GLY A 101 4.22 8.24 -16.92
C GLY A 101 4.82 8.71 -18.25
N ASP A 102 4.06 9.51 -19.02
CA ASP A 102 4.47 10.04 -20.31
C ASP A 102 5.38 11.27 -20.19
N ALA A 103 5.28 12.03 -19.09
CA ALA A 103 6.15 13.17 -18.83
C ALA A 103 7.19 12.86 -17.74
N HIS A 104 6.86 11.99 -16.77
CA HIS A 104 7.73 11.70 -15.63
C HIS A 104 7.86 10.20 -15.34
N ALA A 105 9.09 9.70 -15.39
CA ALA A 105 9.42 8.38 -14.88
C ALA A 105 9.18 8.28 -13.37
N ARG A 106 8.94 7.06 -12.86
CA ARG A 106 8.87 6.84 -11.41
C ARG A 106 10.26 6.97 -10.78
N ASP A 107 10.29 7.60 -9.61
CA ASP A 107 11.49 7.76 -8.79
C ASP A 107 12.06 6.40 -8.41
N GLN A 108 13.38 6.31 -8.35
CA GLN A 108 14.10 5.12 -7.93
C GLN A 108 14.55 5.28 -6.47
N VAL A 109 14.81 4.15 -5.81
CA VAL A 109 15.43 4.18 -4.48
C VAL A 109 16.84 4.77 -4.63
N PRO A 110 17.17 5.88 -3.94
CA PRO A 110 18.51 6.46 -4.03
C PRO A 110 19.56 5.47 -3.52
N ASP A 111 20.71 5.37 -4.20
CA ASP A 111 21.76 4.39 -3.87
C ASP A 111 22.19 4.44 -2.39
N HIS A 112 22.33 5.65 -1.84
CA HIS A 112 22.71 5.85 -0.44
C HIS A 112 21.60 5.47 0.58
N SER A 113 20.37 5.28 0.10
CA SER A 113 19.18 5.00 0.92
C SER A 113 18.67 3.55 0.77
N VAL A 114 19.32 2.70 -0.03
CA VAL A 114 18.88 1.31 -0.27
C VAL A 114 18.78 0.51 1.03
N LEU A 115 19.82 0.60 1.89
CA LEU A 115 19.83 -0.11 3.17
C LEU A 115 18.74 0.43 4.11
N GLN A 116 18.52 1.75 4.12
CA GLN A 116 17.46 2.36 4.92
C GLN A 116 16.10 1.82 4.51
N VAL A 117 15.75 1.89 3.21
CA VAL A 117 14.46 1.39 2.70
C VAL A 117 14.28 -0.10 3.03
N LEU A 118 15.31 -0.93 2.85
CA LEU A 118 15.25 -2.35 3.18
C LEU A 118 15.04 -2.59 4.68
N LEU A 119 15.71 -1.82 5.54
CA LEU A 119 15.54 -1.89 6.98
C LEU A 119 14.14 -1.43 7.39
N SER A 120 13.61 -0.35 6.83
CA SER A 120 12.27 0.18 7.16
C SER A 120 11.15 -0.77 6.72
N LEU A 121 11.27 -1.41 5.55
CA LEU A 121 10.34 -2.46 5.13
C LEU A 121 10.40 -3.68 6.07
N THR A 122 11.61 -4.05 6.52
CA THR A 122 11.82 -5.18 7.43
C THR A 122 11.35 -4.86 8.86
N SER A 123 11.58 -3.64 9.33
CA SER A 123 11.16 -3.14 10.65
C SER A 123 9.64 -3.11 10.75
N THR A 124 8.95 -2.64 9.70
CA THR A 124 7.48 -2.66 9.63
C THR A 124 6.93 -4.06 9.82
N ALA A 125 7.50 -5.03 9.10
CA ALA A 125 7.08 -6.41 9.20
C ALA A 125 7.38 -7.03 10.58
N ALA A 126 8.32 -6.48 11.36
CA ALA A 126 8.66 -6.95 12.71
C ALA A 126 7.86 -6.23 13.80
N ILE A 127 7.84 -4.90 13.80
CA ILE A 127 7.25 -4.08 14.84
C ILE A 127 5.72 -4.22 14.83
N ARG A 128 5.07 -4.26 13.65
CA ARG A 128 3.61 -4.42 13.57
C ARG A 128 3.13 -5.71 14.24
N PRO A 129 3.60 -6.90 13.83
CA PRO A 129 3.25 -8.14 14.53
C PRO A 129 3.65 -8.15 16.00
N LEU A 130 4.76 -7.51 16.39
CA LEU A 130 5.19 -7.45 17.78
C LEU A 130 4.10 -6.83 18.67
N PHE A 131 3.65 -5.61 18.37
CA PHE A 131 2.64 -4.98 19.22
C PHE A 131 1.28 -5.66 19.08
N THR A 132 0.92 -6.18 17.90
CA THR A 132 -0.33 -6.94 17.72
C THR A 132 -0.33 -8.14 18.66
N ILE A 133 0.79 -8.86 18.77
CA ILE A 133 0.92 -9.99 19.68
C ILE A 133 0.88 -9.56 21.15
N LEU A 134 1.69 -8.57 21.52
CA LEU A 134 1.77 -8.11 22.92
C LEU A 134 0.40 -7.65 23.45
N LEU A 135 -0.37 -6.94 22.63
CA LEU A 135 -1.62 -6.32 23.06
C LEU A 135 -2.82 -7.28 22.97
N SER A 136 -2.91 -8.07 21.90
CA SER A 136 -4.16 -8.76 21.53
C SER A 136 -4.05 -10.28 21.45
N TYR A 137 -2.85 -10.87 21.33
CA TYR A 137 -2.72 -12.32 21.18
C TYR A 137 -2.93 -13.04 22.51
N ARG A 138 -3.76 -14.09 22.49
CA ARG A 138 -4.06 -14.94 23.65
C ARG A 138 -3.94 -16.39 23.22
N SER A 139 -2.96 -17.13 23.74
CA SER A 139 -2.76 -18.54 23.37
C SER A 139 -3.96 -19.46 23.66
N ALA A 140 -4.88 -19.05 24.53
CA ALA A 140 -6.13 -19.76 24.78
C ALA A 140 -7.13 -19.68 23.61
N LEU A 141 -6.96 -18.72 22.68
CA LEU A 141 -7.84 -18.48 21.56
C LEU A 141 -7.11 -18.84 20.25
N GLY A 142 -7.74 -19.67 19.42
CA GLY A 142 -7.28 -19.99 18.06
C GLY A 142 -7.96 -19.11 17.00
N PRO A 143 -7.53 -19.15 15.73
CA PRO A 143 -8.18 -18.39 14.65
C PRO A 143 -9.69 -18.64 14.52
N SER A 144 -10.20 -19.80 14.94
CA SER A 144 -11.63 -20.10 15.02
C SER A 144 -12.41 -19.22 16.00
N SER A 145 -11.73 -18.41 16.82
CA SER A 145 -12.35 -17.45 17.75
C SER A 145 -12.70 -16.10 17.11
N ILE A 146 -12.39 -15.91 15.81
CA ILE A 146 -12.77 -14.69 15.08
C ILE A 146 -14.26 -14.41 15.27
N ASP A 147 -14.56 -13.19 15.68
CA ASP A 147 -15.92 -12.69 15.69
C ASP A 147 -16.34 -12.27 14.28
N TRP A 148 -16.99 -13.19 13.57
CA TRP A 148 -17.44 -12.97 12.19
C TRP A 148 -18.52 -11.90 12.06
N LEU A 149 -19.21 -11.54 13.15
CA LEU A 149 -20.18 -10.45 13.15
C LEU A 149 -19.46 -9.10 13.15
N PHE A 150 -18.43 -8.96 14.00
CA PHE A 150 -17.68 -7.71 14.12
C PHE A 150 -16.59 -7.55 13.05
N LEU A 151 -16.02 -8.63 12.49
CA LEU A 151 -14.90 -8.54 11.56
C LEU A 151 -15.15 -7.58 10.37
N PRO A 152 -16.30 -7.65 9.64
CA PRO A 152 -16.53 -6.70 8.55
C PRO A 152 -16.64 -5.25 9.03
N LEU A 153 -17.21 -5.03 10.21
CA LEU A 153 -17.31 -3.70 10.81
C LEU A 153 -15.94 -3.18 11.22
N GLU A 154 -15.11 -4.01 11.84
CA GLU A 154 -13.75 -3.68 12.25
C GLU A 154 -12.87 -3.34 11.04
N ILE A 155 -12.91 -4.12 9.96
CA ILE A 155 -12.14 -3.84 8.73
C ILE A 155 -12.45 -2.43 8.22
N GLY A 156 -13.73 -2.11 8.05
CA GLY A 156 -14.15 -0.83 7.48
C GLY A 156 -13.92 0.36 8.40
N LEU A 157 -14.28 0.24 9.68
CA LEU A 157 -14.11 1.32 10.64
C LEU A 157 -12.65 1.54 11.00
N TYR A 158 -11.83 0.49 11.08
CA TYR A 158 -10.41 0.62 11.39
C TYR A 158 -9.71 1.52 10.37
N GLN A 159 -10.01 1.38 9.08
CA GLN A 159 -9.46 2.25 8.04
C GLN A 159 -9.87 3.71 8.27
N ILE A 160 -11.14 4.01 8.50
CA ILE A 160 -11.64 5.39 8.72
C ILE A 160 -11.02 6.02 9.98
N VAL A 161 -10.92 5.25 11.07
CA VAL A 161 -10.37 5.71 12.36
C VAL A 161 -8.85 5.86 12.28
N LEU A 162 -8.15 4.95 11.60
CA LEU A 162 -6.72 5.08 11.32
C LEU A 162 -6.44 6.33 10.49
N ASP A 163 -7.26 6.54 9.46
CA ASP A 163 -7.14 7.69 8.56
C ASP A 163 -7.38 9.01 9.29
N PHE A 164 -8.18 9.03 10.37
CA PHE A 164 -8.35 10.25 11.18
C PHE A 164 -7.04 10.68 11.84
N TRP A 165 -6.36 9.73 12.48
CA TRP A 165 -5.08 9.98 13.13
C TRP A 165 -4.02 10.33 12.10
N PHE A 166 -3.98 9.58 11.00
CA PHE A 166 -3.05 9.84 9.89
C PHE A 166 -3.29 11.22 9.28
N TYR A 167 -4.54 11.58 8.99
CA TYR A 167 -4.91 12.85 8.38
C TYR A 167 -4.36 14.05 9.15
N TRP A 168 -4.57 14.08 10.47
CA TRP A 168 -4.08 15.19 11.29
C TRP A 168 -2.57 15.20 11.39
N TYR A 169 -1.97 14.05 11.62
CA TYR A 169 -0.52 13.89 11.66
C TYR A 169 0.13 14.40 10.36
N HIS A 170 -0.38 13.94 9.22
CA HIS A 170 0.10 14.26 7.89
C HIS A 170 -0.12 15.73 7.53
N ARG A 171 -1.34 16.24 7.72
CA ARG A 171 -1.67 17.66 7.48
C ARG A 171 -0.81 18.59 8.32
N LEU A 172 -0.60 18.30 9.60
CA LEU A 172 0.24 19.12 10.46
C LEU A 172 1.69 19.18 9.95
N MET A 173 2.23 18.09 9.41
CA MET A 173 3.57 18.09 8.81
C MET A 173 3.66 18.92 7.53
N HIS A 174 2.58 19.05 6.76
CA HIS A 174 2.55 19.93 5.58
C HIS A 174 2.30 21.40 5.90
N GLU A 175 1.49 21.69 6.92
CA GLU A 175 1.02 23.05 7.19
C GLU A 175 1.88 23.77 8.24
N VAL A 176 2.48 23.05 9.19
CA VAL A 176 3.31 23.63 10.25
C VAL A 176 4.79 23.55 9.86
N GLU A 177 5.42 24.73 9.70
CA GLU A 177 6.79 24.84 9.20
C GLU A 177 7.83 24.07 10.01
N GLY A 178 7.70 24.05 11.34
CA GLY A 178 8.59 23.29 12.22
C GLY A 178 8.46 21.77 12.10
N LEU A 179 7.34 21.27 11.56
CA LEU A 179 7.05 19.83 11.44
C LEU A 179 7.41 19.27 10.05
N TRP A 180 7.47 20.12 9.02
CA TRP A 180 7.85 19.71 7.65
C TRP A 180 9.16 18.94 7.58
N LYS A 181 10.12 19.27 8.45
CA LYS A 181 11.42 18.60 8.49
C LYS A 181 11.33 17.08 8.70
N TYR A 182 10.25 16.56 9.27
CA TYR A 182 10.02 15.13 9.51
C TYR A 182 9.36 14.41 8.34
N HIS A 183 8.85 15.16 7.36
CA HIS A 183 8.11 14.63 6.21
C HIS A 183 8.72 14.97 4.86
N ARG A 184 9.63 15.96 4.82
CA ARG A 184 10.31 16.40 3.60
C ARG A 184 11.06 15.27 2.89
N THR A 185 11.67 14.33 3.63
CA THR A 185 12.44 13.20 3.07
C THR A 185 11.52 12.31 2.23
N HIS A 186 10.31 12.05 2.73
CA HIS A 186 9.27 11.33 2.01
C HIS A 186 8.89 12.02 0.70
N HIS A 187 8.73 13.35 0.75
CA HIS A 187 8.41 14.17 -0.42
C HIS A 187 9.59 14.53 -1.34
N LEU A 188 10.80 14.04 -1.06
CA LEU A 188 11.87 14.04 -2.08
C LEU A 188 11.46 13.18 -3.27
N THR A 189 10.59 12.19 -3.03
CA THR A 189 9.95 11.40 -4.08
C THR A 189 8.67 12.10 -4.55
N LYS A 190 8.69 12.61 -5.78
CA LYS A 190 7.55 13.29 -6.42
C LYS A 190 6.69 12.34 -7.22
N HIS A 191 7.29 11.25 -7.68
CA HIS A 191 6.66 10.21 -8.48
C HIS A 191 7.03 8.85 -7.87
N PRO A 192 6.59 8.55 -6.63
CA PRO A 192 7.06 7.37 -5.92
C PRO A 192 6.68 6.06 -6.63
N ASN A 193 7.34 4.99 -6.22
CA ASN A 193 6.92 3.62 -6.46
C ASN A 193 6.70 2.91 -5.11
N SER A 194 6.07 1.73 -5.09
CA SER A 194 5.70 1.04 -3.85
C SER A 194 6.86 0.77 -2.88
N LEU A 195 8.12 0.69 -3.33
CA LEU A 195 9.28 0.53 -2.43
C LEU A 195 9.58 1.80 -1.63
N LEU A 196 9.18 2.97 -2.12
CA LEU A 196 9.40 4.27 -1.49
C LEU A 196 8.34 4.62 -0.44
N THR A 197 7.36 3.73 -0.20
CA THR A 197 6.31 3.88 0.83
C THR A 197 6.85 4.29 2.21
N LEU A 198 8.03 3.79 2.57
CA LEU A 198 8.70 4.04 3.85
C LEU A 198 10.03 4.78 3.70
N TYR A 199 10.26 5.41 2.54
CA TYR A 199 11.39 6.32 2.41
C TYR A 199 11.08 7.58 3.21
N ALA A 200 11.51 7.63 4.47
CA ALA A 200 11.16 8.68 5.42
C ALA A 200 12.19 8.78 6.54
N ASP A 201 12.14 9.86 7.33
CA ASP A 201 12.95 10.02 8.53
C ASP A 201 12.41 9.15 9.68
N HIS A 202 13.24 8.89 10.70
CA HIS A 202 12.92 7.96 11.78
C HIS A 202 11.64 8.29 12.54
N GLU A 203 11.36 9.58 12.76
CA GLU A 203 10.14 10.02 13.44
C GLU A 203 8.90 9.64 12.62
N GLN A 204 8.94 9.87 11.30
CA GLN A 204 7.83 9.48 10.44
C GLN A 204 7.68 7.96 10.36
N GLU A 205 8.79 7.23 10.23
CA GLU A 205 8.76 5.77 10.24
C GLU A 205 8.10 5.24 11.52
N PHE A 206 8.43 5.81 12.69
CA PHE A 206 7.80 5.40 13.96
C PHE A 206 6.28 5.60 13.96
N PHE A 207 5.79 6.76 13.52
CA PHE A 207 4.35 7.04 13.48
C PHE A 207 3.63 6.17 12.45
N ASP A 208 4.21 5.99 11.27
CA ASP A 208 3.63 5.15 10.20
C ASP A 208 3.58 3.67 10.61
N ILE A 209 4.62 3.15 11.25
CA ILE A 209 4.70 1.74 11.65
C ILE A 209 3.85 1.45 12.89
N ALA A 210 3.95 2.29 13.92
CA ALA A 210 3.44 1.99 15.26
C ALA A 210 2.48 3.05 15.78
N GLY A 211 2.84 4.34 15.74
CA GLY A 211 2.06 5.40 16.40
C GLY A 211 0.61 5.46 15.93
N ILE A 212 0.39 5.62 14.62
CA ILE A 212 -0.93 5.76 14.01
C ILE A 212 -1.75 4.46 14.12
N PRO A 213 -1.22 3.26 13.77
CA PRO A 213 -1.95 2.00 13.98
C PRO A 213 -2.35 1.75 15.45
N LEU A 214 -1.50 2.10 16.42
CA LEU A 214 -1.82 1.94 17.85
C LEU A 214 -2.91 2.91 18.31
N LEU A 215 -2.84 4.18 17.89
CA LEU A 215 -3.90 5.15 18.18
C LEU A 215 -5.24 4.69 17.61
N ALA A 216 -5.25 4.14 16.39
CA ALA A 216 -6.44 3.56 15.78
C ALA A 216 -6.98 2.37 16.58
N TYR A 217 -6.10 1.42 16.95
CA TYR A 217 -6.46 0.26 17.76
C TYR A 217 -7.09 0.66 19.09
N PHE A 218 -6.46 1.56 19.85
CA PHE A 218 -7.01 2.00 21.14
C PHE A 218 -8.32 2.78 20.96
N SER A 219 -8.47 3.57 19.90
CA SER A 219 -9.72 4.26 19.59
C SER A 219 -10.85 3.26 19.34
N MET A 220 -10.60 2.22 18.54
CA MET A 220 -11.57 1.15 18.26
C MET A 220 -11.97 0.39 19.54
N ARG A 221 -11.00 0.12 20.43
CA ARG A 221 -11.26 -0.50 21.74
C ARG A 221 -12.11 0.40 22.64
N VAL A 222 -11.87 1.71 22.64
CA VAL A 222 -12.69 2.69 23.39
C VAL A 222 -14.11 2.77 22.83
N LEU A 223 -14.29 2.61 21.52
CA LEU A 223 -15.60 2.50 20.87
C LEU A 223 -16.32 1.17 21.16
N GLY A 224 -15.70 0.25 21.90
CA GLY A 224 -16.29 -1.01 22.32
C GLY A 224 -16.11 -2.17 21.34
N LEU A 225 -15.26 -2.02 20.32
CA LEU A 225 -14.96 -3.12 19.38
C LEU A 225 -13.97 -4.11 20.00
N PRO A 226 -14.15 -5.44 19.77
CA PRO A 226 -13.28 -6.47 20.33
C PRO A 226 -11.80 -6.27 20.01
N MET A 227 -11.48 -5.99 18.74
CA MET A 227 -10.13 -5.93 18.16
C MET A 227 -9.25 -7.07 18.68
N GLY A 228 -9.73 -8.30 18.50
CA GLY A 228 -8.95 -9.51 18.77
C GLY A 228 -7.74 -9.60 17.85
N PHE A 229 -6.79 -10.48 18.17
CA PHE A 229 -5.57 -10.61 17.39
C PHE A 229 -5.84 -10.95 15.92
N TYR A 230 -6.76 -11.87 15.68
CA TYR A 230 -7.01 -12.39 14.34
C TYR A 230 -7.75 -11.39 13.46
N GLU A 231 -8.69 -10.65 14.05
CA GLU A 231 -9.43 -9.59 13.38
C GLU A 231 -8.53 -8.37 13.12
N TRP A 232 -7.73 -7.97 14.11
CA TRP A 232 -6.77 -6.87 13.94
C TRP A 232 -5.67 -7.24 12.94
N TRP A 233 -5.23 -8.50 12.88
CA TRP A 233 -4.34 -9.00 11.84
C TRP A 233 -4.91 -8.78 10.44
N VAL A 234 -6.19 -9.12 10.22
CA VAL A 234 -6.87 -8.89 8.94
C VAL A 234 -6.96 -7.39 8.63
N CYS A 235 -7.36 -6.57 9.59
CA CYS A 235 -7.41 -5.11 9.43
C CYS A 235 -6.05 -4.53 9.01
N GLN A 236 -4.95 -5.01 9.59
CA GLN A 236 -3.61 -4.59 9.23
C GLN A 236 -3.22 -5.00 7.81
N GLN A 237 -3.72 -6.12 7.28
CA GLN A 237 -3.46 -6.50 5.88
C GLN A 237 -4.12 -5.51 4.89
N TYR A 238 -5.33 -5.05 5.20
CA TYR A 238 -6.02 -4.02 4.40
C TYR A 238 -5.26 -2.69 4.37
N VAL A 239 -4.72 -2.29 5.52
CA VAL A 239 -3.93 -1.05 5.64
C VAL A 239 -2.62 -1.17 4.87
N ILE A 240 -1.87 -2.26 5.05
CA ILE A 240 -0.60 -2.48 4.36
C ILE A 240 -0.79 -2.50 2.85
N TYR A 241 -1.84 -3.16 2.38
CA TYR A 241 -2.17 -3.18 0.96
C TYR A 241 -2.34 -1.76 0.41
N THR A 242 -3.13 -0.97 1.11
CA THR A 242 -3.41 0.41 0.72
C THR A 242 -2.15 1.27 0.74
N GLU A 243 -1.28 1.09 1.75
CA GLU A 243 -0.04 1.84 1.87
C GLU A 243 0.93 1.58 0.70
N LEU A 244 1.06 0.32 0.27
CA LEU A 244 1.92 -0.05 -0.85
C LEU A 244 1.30 0.31 -2.21
N ALA A 245 0.00 0.09 -2.38
CA ALA A 245 -0.72 0.44 -3.59
C ALA A 245 -0.80 1.96 -3.81
N GLY A 246 -0.98 2.76 -2.76
CA GLY A 246 -1.07 4.22 -2.84
C GLY A 246 0.21 4.88 -3.35
N HIS A 247 1.39 4.31 -3.09
CA HIS A 247 2.68 4.79 -3.60
C HIS A 247 3.06 4.19 -4.95
N SER A 248 2.23 3.33 -5.53
CA SER A 248 2.58 2.62 -6.76
C SER A 248 2.60 3.53 -7.99
N GLY A 249 1.81 4.62 -7.96
CA GLY A 249 1.58 5.51 -9.11
C GLY A 249 0.96 4.80 -10.31
N LEU A 250 0.38 3.62 -10.13
CA LEU A 250 -0.16 2.81 -11.24
C LEU A 250 -1.27 3.54 -11.99
N ARG A 251 -1.22 3.45 -13.32
CA ARG A 251 -2.30 3.90 -14.20
C ARG A 251 -3.45 2.88 -14.18
N LEU A 252 -4.21 2.90 -13.10
CA LEU A 252 -5.29 1.97 -12.80
C LEU A 252 -6.28 2.67 -11.86
N TYR A 253 -7.56 2.72 -12.25
CA TYR A 253 -8.60 3.11 -11.31
C TYR A 253 -8.82 1.95 -10.34
N SER A 254 -8.22 2.08 -9.15
CA SER A 254 -8.34 1.15 -8.05
C SER A 254 -8.52 1.93 -6.76
N THR A 255 -9.33 1.38 -5.85
CA THR A 255 -9.65 1.99 -4.57
C THR A 255 -9.08 1.12 -3.45
N PRO A 256 -8.75 1.70 -2.28
CA PRO A 256 -8.42 0.92 -1.10
C PRO A 256 -9.51 -0.13 -0.84
N PRO A 257 -9.13 -1.41 -0.65
CA PRO A 257 -10.10 -2.43 -0.31
C PRO A 257 -10.77 -2.04 1.01
N SER A 258 -12.08 -2.19 1.12
CA SER A 258 -12.82 -1.90 2.34
C SER A 258 -14.19 -2.59 2.32
N THR A 259 -14.68 -3.00 3.48
CA THR A 259 -16.05 -3.51 3.66
C THR A 259 -17.09 -2.39 3.64
N LEU A 260 -16.66 -1.13 3.77
CA LEU A 260 -17.51 0.07 3.70
C LEU A 260 -17.37 0.83 2.37
N HIS A 261 -16.72 0.25 1.36
CA HIS A 261 -16.46 0.90 0.09
C HIS A 261 -17.73 1.50 -0.55
N TRP A 262 -18.83 0.74 -0.58
CA TRP A 262 -20.11 1.19 -1.12
C TRP A 262 -20.62 2.49 -0.47
N LEU A 263 -20.41 2.65 0.85
CA LEU A 263 -20.82 3.82 1.61
C LEU A 263 -19.88 5.00 1.31
N LEU A 264 -18.57 4.74 1.26
CA LEU A 264 -17.56 5.75 0.91
C LEU A 264 -17.81 6.32 -0.49
N ARG A 265 -18.08 5.47 -1.47
CA ARG A 265 -18.43 5.88 -2.83
C ARG A 265 -19.73 6.65 -2.90
N MET A 266 -20.77 6.19 -2.20
CA MET A 266 -22.07 6.90 -2.15
C MET A 266 -21.90 8.36 -1.69
N TRP A 267 -20.97 8.61 -0.78
CA TRP A 267 -20.68 9.95 -0.27
C TRP A 267 -19.56 10.67 -1.03
N GLY A 268 -19.00 10.06 -2.08
CA GLY A 268 -17.89 10.59 -2.87
C GLY A 268 -16.67 10.90 -2.01
N VAL A 269 -16.32 9.96 -1.11
CA VAL A 269 -15.16 10.00 -0.20
C VAL A 269 -14.29 8.74 -0.34
N ASP A 270 -14.50 7.96 -1.40
CA ASP A 270 -13.59 6.89 -1.81
C ASP A 270 -12.25 7.50 -2.25
N LEU A 271 -11.14 6.86 -1.86
CA LEU A 271 -9.79 7.21 -2.31
C LEU A 271 -9.41 6.35 -3.52
N VAL A 272 -8.57 6.86 -4.41
CA VAL A 272 -7.95 6.12 -5.52
C VAL A 272 -6.43 6.33 -5.50
N ILE A 273 -5.70 5.50 -6.25
CA ILE A 273 -4.23 5.60 -6.38
C ILE A 273 -3.79 7.03 -6.77
N GLU A 274 -4.52 7.69 -7.67
CA GLU A 274 -4.20 9.05 -8.09
C GLU A 274 -4.21 10.08 -6.95
N ASP A 275 -5.08 9.92 -5.94
CA ASP A 275 -5.22 10.94 -4.90
C ASP A 275 -3.91 11.14 -4.11
N HIS A 276 -3.23 10.03 -3.77
CA HIS A 276 -1.91 10.06 -3.10
C HIS A 276 -0.77 10.39 -4.06
N ASP A 277 -0.86 9.96 -5.32
CA ASP A 277 0.13 10.32 -6.33
C ASP A 277 0.16 11.84 -6.58
N LEU A 278 -1.01 12.50 -6.71
CA LEU A 278 -1.13 13.96 -6.82
C LEU A 278 -0.64 14.67 -5.56
N HIS A 279 -0.85 14.10 -4.37
CA HIS A 279 -0.34 14.63 -3.13
C HIS A 279 1.20 14.74 -3.16
N HIS A 280 1.90 13.67 -3.58
CA HIS A 280 3.36 13.68 -3.73
C HIS A 280 3.85 14.74 -4.73
N ARG A 281 3.16 14.88 -5.86
CA ARG A 281 3.51 15.85 -6.92
C ARG A 281 3.44 17.30 -6.44
N ARG A 282 2.49 17.65 -5.56
CA ARG A 282 2.29 19.04 -5.09
C ARG A 282 3.22 19.44 -3.93
N GLY A 283 3.43 18.55 -2.96
CA GLY A 283 4.38 18.75 -1.86
C GLY A 283 3.99 19.84 -0.85
N TRP A 284 4.99 20.55 -0.31
CA TRP A 284 4.82 21.40 0.88
C TRP A 284 3.96 22.65 0.65
N LYS A 285 3.07 22.97 1.61
CA LYS A 285 2.14 24.13 1.63
C LYS A 285 1.13 24.24 0.47
N LYS A 286 1.18 23.34 -0.51
CA LYS A 286 0.24 23.27 -1.65
C LYS A 286 -0.39 21.89 -1.81
N SER A 287 -0.19 21.02 -0.81
CA SER A 287 -0.73 19.67 -0.84
C SER A 287 -2.22 19.65 -0.61
N GLU A 288 -2.82 18.56 -1.07
CA GLU A 288 -4.21 18.17 -0.89
C GLU A 288 -4.20 16.65 -0.63
N ASN A 289 -5.35 16.05 -0.32
CA ASN A 289 -5.47 14.61 -0.10
C ASN A 289 -4.52 14.08 1.00
N TYR A 290 -4.68 14.56 2.24
CA TYR A 290 -3.85 14.12 3.35
C TYR A 290 -4.25 12.74 3.90
N GLY A 291 -5.44 12.25 3.59
CA GLY A 291 -5.87 10.88 3.89
C GLY A 291 -5.11 9.85 3.04
N LYS A 292 -4.92 8.66 3.61
CA LYS A 292 -4.21 7.53 2.98
C LYS A 292 -5.10 6.32 2.76
N GLN A 293 -6.18 6.19 3.54
CA GLN A 293 -7.14 5.08 3.43
C GLN A 293 -8.46 5.52 2.81
N THR A 294 -8.87 6.77 3.03
CA THR A 294 -10.13 7.34 2.53
C THR A 294 -9.95 8.82 2.22
N ARG A 295 -10.97 9.46 1.64
CA ARG A 295 -11.06 10.93 1.52
C ARG A 295 -12.05 11.54 2.51
N VAL A 296 -12.47 10.77 3.54
CA VAL A 296 -13.49 11.22 4.51
C VAL A 296 -13.05 12.53 5.16
N TRP A 297 -11.85 12.52 5.74
CA TRP A 297 -11.32 13.68 6.47
C TRP A 297 -10.91 14.81 5.54
N ASP A 298 -10.40 14.50 4.35
CA ASP A 298 -10.14 15.51 3.32
C ASP A 298 -11.41 16.26 2.92
N LYS A 299 -12.53 15.55 2.73
CA LYS A 299 -13.80 16.20 2.38
C LYS A 299 -14.37 16.99 3.56
N VAL A 300 -14.32 16.43 4.77
CA VAL A 300 -14.80 17.10 6.00
C VAL A 300 -14.05 18.41 6.26
N PHE A 301 -12.75 18.45 6.00
CA PHE A 301 -11.90 19.59 6.34
C PHE A 301 -11.45 20.41 5.12
N GLY A 302 -12.03 20.17 3.95
CA GLY A 302 -11.85 20.98 2.73
C GLY A 302 -10.47 20.88 2.10
N THR A 303 -9.81 19.72 2.18
CA THR A 303 -8.49 19.44 1.61
C THR A 303 -8.52 18.38 0.51
N ALA A 304 -9.71 17.98 0.07
CA ALA A 304 -9.88 17.01 -1.01
C ALA A 304 -9.55 17.65 -2.36
N GLY A 305 -8.57 17.11 -3.07
CA GLY A 305 -8.13 17.64 -4.35
C GLY A 305 -8.88 17.11 -5.56
N GLU A 306 -8.88 17.90 -6.64
CA GLU A 306 -9.46 17.47 -7.91
C GLU A 306 -8.58 16.42 -8.60
N ARG A 307 -9.22 15.34 -9.06
CA ARG A 307 -8.58 14.27 -9.85
C ARG A 307 -8.32 14.74 -11.27
N ILE A 308 -7.25 14.25 -11.89
CA ILE A 308 -6.85 14.65 -13.25
C ILE A 308 -7.05 13.48 -14.22
N GLU A 309 -6.57 12.30 -13.88
CA GLU A 309 -6.49 11.10 -14.72
C GLU A 309 -7.59 10.08 -14.35
N SER A 310 -8.00 10.02 -13.07
CA SER A 310 -9.04 9.13 -12.53
C SER A 310 -10.43 9.79 -12.42
N THR A 311 -10.77 10.71 -13.33
CA THR A 311 -12.13 11.26 -13.45
C THR A 311 -13.06 10.27 -14.16
N ALA A 312 -14.37 10.34 -13.88
CA ALA A 312 -15.35 9.37 -14.39
C ALA A 312 -15.35 9.22 -15.92
N ASP A 313 -15.10 10.31 -16.66
CA ASP A 313 -15.02 10.32 -18.12
C ASP A 313 -13.75 9.66 -18.66
N LYS A 314 -12.70 9.56 -17.84
CA LYS A 314 -11.38 9.01 -18.16
C LYS A 314 -11.20 7.56 -17.72
N ILE A 315 -12.20 6.95 -17.09
CA ILE A 315 -12.16 5.52 -16.73
C ILE A 315 -12.74 4.67 -17.88
N ASP A 316 -12.07 3.57 -18.19
CA ASP A 316 -12.55 2.54 -19.10
C ASP A 316 -13.27 1.43 -18.33
N TYR A 317 -14.59 1.60 -18.15
CA TYR A 317 -15.43 0.61 -17.47
C TYR A 317 -15.54 -0.74 -18.22
N GLY A 318 -15.16 -0.80 -19.49
CA GLY A 318 -15.14 -2.04 -20.27
C GLY A 318 -13.82 -2.81 -20.19
N ASN A 319 -12.74 -2.15 -19.77
CA ASN A 319 -11.41 -2.72 -19.65
C ASN A 319 -11.06 -2.98 -18.19
N THR A 320 -11.38 -4.17 -17.71
CA THR A 320 -11.13 -4.56 -16.32
C THR A 320 -9.78 -5.24 -16.13
N VAL A 321 -9.10 -4.91 -15.02
CA VAL A 321 -7.83 -5.52 -14.63
C VAL A 321 -8.04 -6.41 -13.41
N THR A 322 -7.62 -7.67 -13.52
CA THR A 322 -7.75 -8.62 -12.44
C THR A 322 -6.54 -8.61 -11.51
N MET A 323 -6.78 -8.53 -10.20
CA MET A 323 -5.76 -8.74 -9.19
C MET A 323 -5.45 -10.23 -9.07
N GLN A 324 -4.41 -10.70 -9.78
CA GLN A 324 -4.04 -12.11 -9.77
C GLN A 324 -3.82 -12.62 -8.35
N LEU A 325 -4.49 -13.73 -8.01
CA LEU A 325 -4.43 -14.37 -6.70
C LEU A 325 -3.13 -15.13 -6.44
N TRP A 326 -2.43 -15.57 -7.49
CA TRP A 326 -1.19 -16.33 -7.39
C TRP A 326 -0.09 -15.67 -8.20
#